data_AF-A0A834SAN7-F1
#
_entry.id   AF-A0A834SAN7-F1
#
_cell.length_a   1.000
_cell.length_b   1.000
_cell.length_c   1.000
_cell.angle_alpha   90.00
_cell.angle_beta   90.00
_cell.angle_gamma   90.00
#
_symmetry.space_group_name_H-M   'P 1'
#
loop_
_entity.id
_entity.type
_entity.pdbx_description
1 polymer ?
#
loop_
_entity_poly.entity_id
_entity_poly.type
_entity_poly.pdbx_seq_one_letter_code
_entity_poly.pdbx_strand_id
1 'polypeptide(L)'
;MAPSSQINNGPWPTLSSFGLALVERERLRIEQQSPVSASGPPRGFVDEQIVVLDMAKEVMSRLDSVTLINRVSRPVLWHTDLHMGNIYSKPEEPNKICSLIDWQSIVVSPLYLQARFPEFLSVDDDYVLGLTEKPKLPQDYQDMGANDKKLAEIKFENTCHRLCLYVGVRRCPQP
;
A
#
# COMPACT_ATOMS: atom_id res chain seq x y z
N MET A 1 19.09 -7.16 -27.17
CA MET A 1 18.12 -8.06 -26.49
C MET A 1 18.93 -9.12 -25.79
N ALA A 2 18.98 -9.13 -24.45
CA ALA A 2 19.47 -10.32 -23.76
C ALA A 2 18.52 -11.50 -24.09
N PRO A 3 19.04 -12.72 -24.29
CA PRO A 3 18.20 -13.86 -24.59
C PRO A 3 17.21 -14.08 -23.42
N SER A 4 15.96 -14.42 -23.76
CA SER A 4 14.84 -14.64 -22.82
C SER A 4 15.09 -15.73 -21.77
N SER A 5 16.21 -16.45 -21.86
CA SER A 5 16.63 -17.54 -20.98
C SER A 5 17.30 -17.10 -19.67
N GLN A 6 17.56 -15.79 -19.45
CA GLN A 6 18.27 -15.30 -18.25
C GLN A 6 17.37 -14.69 -17.17
N ILE A 7 16.10 -14.37 -17.48
CA ILE A 7 15.21 -13.71 -16.52
C ILE A 7 14.43 -14.78 -15.75
N ASN A 8 14.63 -14.84 -14.44
CA ASN A 8 13.86 -15.72 -13.56
C ASN A 8 12.43 -15.18 -13.41
N ASN A 9 11.48 -15.77 -14.12
CA ASN A 9 10.06 -15.38 -14.10
C ASN A 9 9.22 -16.18 -13.07
N GLY A 10 9.88 -16.94 -12.19
CA GLY A 10 9.21 -17.79 -11.21
C GLY A 10 8.67 -19.10 -11.79
N PRO A 11 7.84 -19.83 -11.02
CA PRO A 11 7.38 -19.49 -9.66
C PRO A 11 8.50 -19.52 -8.62
N TRP A 12 8.43 -18.65 -7.63
CA TRP A 12 9.44 -18.53 -6.57
C TRP A 12 8.93 -19.22 -5.30
N PRO A 13 9.53 -20.35 -4.88
CA PRO A 13 9.04 -21.15 -3.75
C PRO A 13 9.28 -20.50 -2.39
N THR A 14 10.22 -19.56 -2.30
CA THR A 14 10.57 -18.85 -1.05
C THR A 14 10.65 -17.35 -1.26
N LEU A 15 10.55 -16.59 -0.17
CA LEU A 15 10.62 -15.13 -0.22
C LEU A 15 11.99 -14.64 -0.66
N SER A 16 13.05 -15.30 -0.20
CA SER A 16 14.41 -15.06 -0.69
C SER A 16 14.50 -15.27 -2.18
N SER A 17 13.99 -16.40 -2.70
CA SER A 17 14.05 -16.69 -4.15
C SER A 17 13.29 -15.66 -4.99
N PHE A 18 12.18 -15.13 -4.49
CA PHE A 18 11.44 -14.03 -5.11
C PHE A 18 12.25 -12.73 -5.11
N GLY A 19 12.79 -12.34 -3.95
CA GLY A 19 13.56 -11.11 -3.81
C GLY A 19 14.85 -11.10 -4.63
N LEU A 20 15.57 -12.23 -4.63
CA LEU A 20 16.77 -12.40 -5.45
C LEU A 20 16.44 -12.31 -6.94
N ALA A 21 15.35 -12.92 -7.39
CA ALA A 21 14.93 -12.82 -8.79
C ALA A 21 14.57 -11.39 -9.21
N LEU A 22 13.93 -10.62 -8.32
CA LEU A 22 13.70 -9.19 -8.55
C LEU A 22 15.01 -8.44 -8.71
N VAL A 23 15.95 -8.59 -7.76
CA VAL A 23 17.26 -7.91 -7.80
C VAL A 23 18.01 -8.19 -9.11
N GLU A 24 18.11 -9.47 -9.50
CA GLU A 24 18.81 -9.85 -10.73
C GLU A 24 18.12 -9.28 -11.98
N ARG A 25 16.78 -9.24 -12.01
CA ARG A 25 16.02 -8.63 -13.10
C ARG A 25 16.25 -7.11 -13.18
N GLU A 26 16.26 -6.42 -12.04
CA GLU A 26 16.54 -4.99 -11.99
C GLU A 26 17.95 -4.69 -12.50
N ARG A 27 18.93 -5.48 -12.06
CA ARG A 27 20.34 -5.38 -12.47
C ARG A 27 20.52 -5.59 -13.97
N LEU A 28 19.94 -6.66 -14.52
CA LEU A 28 19.96 -6.92 -15.97
C LEU A 28 19.37 -5.76 -16.77
N ARG A 29 18.33 -5.09 -16.25
CA ARG A 29 17.77 -3.91 -16.90
C ARG A 29 18.72 -2.73 -16.88
N ILE A 30 19.38 -2.46 -15.76
CA ILE A 30 20.36 -1.35 -15.65
C ILE A 30 21.51 -1.60 -16.61
N GLU A 31 22.04 -2.83 -16.66
CA GLU A 31 23.12 -3.23 -17.57
C GLU A 31 22.72 -3.10 -19.06
N GLN A 32 21.44 -3.31 -19.38
CA GLN A 32 20.91 -3.21 -20.74
C GLN A 32 20.39 -1.81 -21.12
N GLN A 33 20.26 -0.89 -20.16
CA GLN A 33 19.76 0.46 -20.43
C GLN A 33 20.81 1.25 -21.22
N SER A 34 20.41 1.70 -22.41
CA SER A 34 21.18 2.67 -23.18
C SER A 34 21.08 4.05 -22.49
N PRO A 35 22.17 4.83 -22.40
CA PRO A 35 22.19 6.14 -21.72
C PRO A 35 21.22 7.19 -22.32
N VAL A 36 20.52 6.87 -23.41
CA VAL A 36 19.66 7.80 -24.17
C VAL A 36 18.22 7.82 -23.64
N SER A 37 17.82 6.90 -22.75
CA SER A 37 16.42 6.76 -22.32
C SER A 37 16.14 7.44 -20.97
N ALA A 38 16.19 8.77 -20.92
CA ALA A 38 15.75 9.56 -19.76
C ALA A 38 14.21 9.64 -19.62
N SER A 39 13.50 8.56 -19.97
CA SER A 39 12.06 8.44 -19.74
C SER A 39 11.83 7.74 -18.41
N GLY A 40 11.34 8.49 -17.43
CA GLY A 40 10.95 8.00 -16.12
C GLY A 40 11.21 9.00 -15.00
N PRO A 41 10.79 8.66 -13.76
CA PRO A 41 11.11 9.45 -12.58
C PRO A 41 12.63 9.62 -12.44
N PRO A 42 13.11 10.72 -11.82
CA PRO A 42 14.52 10.87 -11.48
C PRO A 42 15.03 9.63 -10.75
N ARG A 43 16.11 9.04 -11.26
CA ARG A 43 16.81 7.91 -10.64
C ARG A 43 18.20 8.37 -10.20
N GLY A 44 18.73 7.77 -9.13
CA GLY A 44 20.13 7.95 -8.74
C GLY A 44 21.09 7.48 -9.83
N PHE A 45 22.38 7.71 -9.64
CA PHE A 45 23.41 7.24 -10.57
C PHE A 45 23.41 5.70 -10.66
N VAL A 46 23.92 5.16 -11.78
CA VAL A 46 23.98 3.70 -11.99
C VAL A 46 24.68 3.01 -10.82
N ASP A 47 25.81 3.54 -10.37
CA ASP A 47 26.57 2.96 -9.25
C ASP A 47 25.76 2.97 -7.94
N GLU A 48 25.00 4.04 -7.67
CA GLU A 48 24.11 4.11 -6.50
C GLU A 48 22.99 3.06 -6.58
N GLN A 49 22.41 2.87 -7.76
CA GLN A 49 21.39 1.84 -7.98
C GLN A 49 21.95 0.45 -7.74
N ILE A 50 23.17 0.15 -8.21
CA ILE A 50 23.83 -1.14 -7.98
C ILE A 50 24.10 -1.36 -6.48
N VAL A 51 24.60 -0.35 -5.76
CA VAL A 51 24.82 -0.45 -4.31
C VAL A 51 23.51 -0.77 -3.57
N VAL A 52 22.42 -0.09 -3.92
CA VAL A 52 21.09 -0.36 -3.31
C VAL A 52 20.61 -1.78 -3.63
N LEU A 53 20.84 -2.26 -4.85
CA LEU A 53 20.48 -3.63 -5.25
C LEU A 53 21.29 -4.69 -4.49
N ASP A 54 22.57 -4.46 -4.25
CA ASP A 54 23.41 -5.37 -3.44
C ASP A 54 22.95 -5.40 -1.98
N MET A 55 22.58 -4.25 -1.40
CA MET A 55 21.98 -4.19 -0.07
C MET A 55 20.65 -4.95 -0.01
N ALA A 56 19.78 -4.76 -1.01
CA ALA A 56 18.51 -5.46 -1.11
C ALA A 56 18.71 -6.98 -1.23
N LYS A 57 19.71 -7.42 -2.02
CA LYS A 57 20.09 -8.83 -2.15
C LYS A 57 20.42 -9.46 -0.80
N GLU A 58 21.22 -8.77 0.00
CA GLU A 58 21.63 -9.24 1.32
C GLU A 58 20.47 -9.29 2.32
N VAL A 59 19.54 -8.34 2.26
CA VAL A 59 18.32 -8.39 3.08
C VAL A 59 17.45 -9.56 2.66
N MET A 60 17.15 -9.70 1.36
CA MET A 60 16.25 -10.74 0.84
C MET A 60 16.79 -12.14 1.10
N SER A 61 18.11 -12.36 1.05
CA SER A 61 18.73 -13.66 1.32
C SER A 61 18.47 -14.19 2.73
N ARG A 62 18.23 -13.29 3.69
CA ARG A 62 18.02 -13.60 5.12
C ARG A 62 16.55 -13.81 5.49
N LEU A 63 15.62 -13.47 4.60
CA LEU A 63 14.18 -13.48 4.90
C LEU A 63 13.55 -14.88 5.00
N ASP A 64 14.21 -15.93 4.52
CA ASP A 64 13.72 -17.30 4.62
C ASP A 64 13.82 -17.88 6.05
N SER A 65 14.52 -17.20 6.96
CA SER A 65 14.49 -17.51 8.39
C SER A 65 13.07 -17.33 8.95
N VAL A 66 12.65 -18.17 9.91
CA VAL A 66 11.28 -18.18 10.46
C VAL A 66 10.99 -16.84 11.16
N THR A 67 10.45 -15.90 10.38
CA THR A 67 10.13 -14.54 10.80
C THR A 67 8.63 -14.30 10.67
N LEU A 68 8.11 -13.27 11.37
CA LEU A 68 6.73 -12.78 11.20
C LEU A 68 6.40 -12.53 9.72
N ILE A 69 7.41 -12.11 8.94
CA ILE A 69 7.32 -11.80 7.51
C ILE A 69 6.77 -12.99 6.73
N ASN A 70 7.18 -14.24 7.03
CA ASN A 70 6.65 -15.42 6.34
C ASN A 70 5.12 -15.55 6.40
N ARG A 71 4.47 -15.08 7.48
CA ARG A 71 3.01 -15.12 7.59
C ARG A 71 2.31 -14.13 6.66
N VAL A 72 2.96 -13.01 6.35
CA VAL A 72 2.46 -11.94 5.47
C VAL A 72 3.07 -11.98 4.06
N SER A 73 3.85 -13.01 3.77
CA SER A 73 4.54 -13.20 2.48
C SER A 73 3.82 -14.11 1.50
N ARG A 74 2.58 -14.50 1.81
CA ARG A 74 1.73 -15.20 0.85
C ARG A 74 1.59 -14.34 -0.41
N PRO A 75 1.63 -14.94 -1.61
CA PRO A 75 1.35 -14.21 -2.84
C PRO A 75 -0.08 -13.66 -2.78
N VAL A 76 -0.21 -12.33 -2.87
CA VAL A 76 -1.49 -11.63 -2.80
C VAL A 76 -1.62 -10.72 -4.02
N LEU A 77 -2.81 -10.72 -4.61
CA LEU A 77 -3.24 -9.71 -5.56
C LEU A 77 -3.82 -8.54 -4.74
N TRP A 78 -3.15 -7.39 -4.70
CA TRP A 78 -3.55 -6.23 -3.89
C TRP A 78 -3.64 -4.95 -4.73
N HIS A 79 -4.76 -4.23 -4.63
CA HIS A 79 -4.97 -2.99 -5.37
C HIS A 79 -4.18 -1.84 -4.73
N THR A 80 -2.95 -1.59 -5.21
CA THR A 80 -2.03 -0.60 -4.60
C THR A 80 -2.43 0.85 -4.78
N ASP A 81 -3.32 1.14 -5.75
CA ASP A 81 -3.76 2.50 -6.09
C ASP A 81 -5.28 2.68 -5.88
N LEU A 82 -5.75 2.26 -4.71
CA LEU A 82 -7.17 2.31 -4.39
C LEU A 82 -7.54 3.72 -3.92
N HIS A 83 -7.92 4.59 -4.86
CA HIS A 83 -8.49 5.92 -4.62
C HIS A 83 -9.94 5.99 -5.10
N MET A 84 -10.67 7.06 -4.75
CA MET A 84 -12.10 7.21 -5.07
C MET A 84 -12.43 7.16 -6.58
N GLY A 85 -11.47 7.49 -7.44
CA GLY A 85 -11.62 7.37 -8.90
C GLY A 85 -11.64 5.91 -9.39
N ASN A 86 -11.08 4.99 -8.61
CA ASN A 86 -11.01 3.56 -8.91
C ASN A 86 -12.10 2.73 -8.21
N ILE A 87 -13.03 3.39 -7.51
CA ILE A 87 -14.16 2.76 -6.79
C ILE A 87 -15.47 3.21 -7.44
N TYR A 88 -16.25 2.25 -7.93
CA TYR A 88 -17.59 2.51 -8.44
C TYR A 88 -18.63 2.18 -7.38
N SER A 89 -19.38 3.18 -6.92
CA SER A 89 -20.49 3.01 -5.98
C SER A 89 -21.83 3.15 -6.68
N LYS A 90 -22.88 2.58 -6.08
CA LYS A 90 -24.26 2.78 -6.56
C LYS A 90 -24.70 4.24 -6.30
N PRO A 91 -25.27 4.98 -7.28
CA PRO A 91 -25.68 6.37 -7.06
C PRO A 91 -26.72 6.54 -5.94
N GLU A 92 -27.65 5.59 -5.83
CA GLU A 92 -28.72 5.63 -4.83
C GLU A 92 -28.26 5.14 -3.45
N GLU A 93 -27.13 4.43 -3.38
CA GLU A 93 -26.56 3.85 -2.16
C GLU A 93 -25.02 3.98 -2.20
N PRO A 94 -24.45 5.16 -1.92
CA PRO A 94 -23.01 5.41 -2.07
C PRO A 94 -22.11 4.53 -1.19
N ASN A 95 -22.65 3.95 -0.11
CA ASN A 95 -21.96 3.00 0.74
C ASN A 95 -21.84 1.59 0.14
N LYS A 96 -22.51 1.33 -1.00
CA LYS A 96 -22.45 0.05 -1.71
C LYS A 96 -21.47 0.14 -2.87
N ILE A 97 -20.29 -0.45 -2.66
CA ILE A 97 -19.29 -0.63 -3.72
C ILE A 97 -19.81 -1.66 -4.71
N CYS A 98 -19.94 -1.26 -5.97
CA CYS A 98 -20.38 -2.09 -7.08
C CYS A 98 -19.20 -2.72 -7.82
N SER A 99 -18.10 -1.98 -7.98
CA SER A 99 -16.93 -2.46 -8.71
C SER A 99 -15.65 -1.72 -8.31
N LEU A 100 -14.51 -2.38 -8.51
CA LEU A 100 -13.17 -1.80 -8.46
C LEU A 100 -12.56 -1.90 -9.85
N ILE A 101 -11.97 -0.82 -10.34
CA ILE A 101 -11.39 -0.74 -11.69
C ILE A 101 -9.88 -0.49 -11.65
N ASP A 102 -9.24 -0.30 -12.81
CA ASP A 102 -7.82 0.04 -12.95
C ASP A 102 -6.81 -1.01 -12.45
N TRP A 103 -7.10 -2.29 -12.73
CA TRP A 103 -6.23 -3.42 -12.37
C TRP A 103 -5.00 -3.59 -13.28
N GLN A 104 -4.80 -2.76 -14.30
CA GLN A 104 -3.82 -2.98 -15.38
C GLN A 104 -2.34 -2.92 -14.94
N SER A 105 -2.07 -2.34 -13.77
CA SER A 105 -0.71 -2.17 -13.21
C SER A 105 -0.43 -3.06 -11.99
N ILE A 106 -1.31 -4.02 -11.69
CA ILE A 106 -1.19 -4.86 -10.50
C ILE A 106 -0.19 -6.01 -10.70
N VAL A 107 0.45 -6.42 -9.60
CA VAL A 107 1.31 -7.61 -9.55
C VAL A 107 0.84 -8.55 -8.46
N VAL A 108 1.14 -9.85 -8.62
CA VAL A 108 1.05 -10.80 -7.51
C VAL A 108 2.39 -10.76 -6.77
N SER A 109 2.36 -10.34 -5.51
CA SER A 109 3.57 -10.12 -4.69
C SER A 109 3.25 -10.35 -3.21
N PRO A 110 4.24 -10.53 -2.33
CA PRO A 110 4.04 -10.50 -0.88
C PRO A 110 3.25 -9.27 -0.41
N LEU A 111 2.27 -9.44 0.48
CA LEU A 111 1.41 -8.35 0.94
C LEU A 111 2.21 -7.21 1.59
N TYR A 112 3.24 -7.54 2.37
CA TYR A 112 4.04 -6.53 3.07
C TYR A 112 4.80 -5.57 2.13
N LEU A 113 5.03 -5.97 0.87
CA LEU A 113 5.65 -5.10 -0.15
C LEU A 113 4.64 -4.20 -0.86
N GLN A 114 3.36 -4.57 -0.81
CA GLN A 114 2.28 -3.92 -1.55
C GLN A 114 1.33 -3.12 -0.67
N ALA A 115 1.28 -3.42 0.62
CA ALA A 115 0.34 -2.81 1.55
C ALA A 115 0.52 -1.29 1.57
N ARG A 116 -0.54 -0.59 1.21
CA ARG A 116 -0.68 0.86 1.28
C ARG A 116 -1.92 1.19 2.09
N PHE A 117 -1.86 2.29 2.84
CA PHE A 117 -3.09 2.91 3.33
C PHE A 117 -3.83 3.50 2.12
N PRO A 118 -5.11 3.19 1.92
CA PRO A 118 -5.88 3.81 0.86
C PRO A 118 -5.89 5.33 1.05
N GLU A 119 -5.68 6.08 -0.03
CA GLU A 119 -5.52 7.55 0.03
C GLU A 119 -6.76 8.24 0.62
N PHE A 120 -7.95 7.70 0.32
CA PHE A 120 -9.22 8.19 0.87
C PHE A 120 -9.38 7.93 2.37
N LEU A 121 -8.50 7.13 2.98
CA LEU A 121 -8.37 6.96 4.42
C LEU A 121 -7.15 7.74 4.89
N SER A 122 -7.19 9.08 4.79
CA SER A 122 -6.12 9.95 5.31
C SER A 122 -5.98 9.72 6.82
N VAL A 123 -4.93 9.05 7.25
CA VAL A 123 -4.69 8.78 8.66
C VAL A 123 -3.99 9.98 9.30
N ASP A 124 -4.60 10.60 10.31
CA ASP A 124 -3.95 11.67 11.09
C ASP A 124 -2.68 11.10 11.74
N ASP A 125 -1.64 11.93 11.91
CA ASP A 125 -0.33 11.50 12.43
C ASP A 125 -0.40 10.86 13.83
N ASP A 126 -1.46 11.15 14.60
CA ASP A 126 -1.72 10.62 15.94
C ASP A 126 -2.52 9.31 15.95
N TYR A 127 -2.81 8.72 14.79
CA TYR A 127 -3.55 7.47 14.72
C TYR A 127 -2.77 6.29 15.29
N VAL A 128 -3.38 5.65 16.29
CA VAL A 128 -2.86 4.42 16.87
C VAL A 128 -3.44 3.21 16.13
N LEU A 129 -2.55 2.40 15.55
CA LEU A 129 -2.92 1.18 14.83
C LEU A 129 -3.62 0.19 15.78
N GLY A 130 -4.82 -0.27 15.41
CA GLY A 130 -5.57 -1.24 16.22
C GLY A 130 -6.51 -0.62 17.26
N LEU A 131 -6.84 0.67 17.16
CA LEU A 131 -7.90 1.28 17.96
C LEU A 131 -9.24 0.54 17.76
N THR A 132 -9.58 -0.28 18.74
CA THR A 132 -10.93 -0.81 19.01
C THR A 132 -11.83 0.23 19.68
N GLU A 133 -11.28 1.37 20.08
CA GLU A 133 -12.05 2.44 20.69
C GLU A 133 -12.81 3.23 19.63
N LYS A 134 -14.13 3.36 19.86
CA LYS A 134 -15.01 4.17 19.02
C LYS A 134 -14.52 5.62 19.03
N PRO A 135 -14.56 6.32 17.88
CA PRO A 135 -14.35 7.77 17.85
C PRO A 135 -15.26 8.43 18.88
N LYS A 136 -14.77 9.49 19.53
CA LYS A 136 -15.52 10.32 20.49
C LYS A 136 -15.33 11.78 20.12
N LEU A 137 -16.33 12.60 20.40
CA LEU A 137 -16.16 14.05 20.35
C LEU A 137 -15.14 14.51 21.41
N PRO A 138 -14.47 15.64 21.20
CA PRO A 138 -13.58 16.25 22.19
C PRO A 138 -14.28 16.43 23.55
N GLN A 139 -13.54 16.28 24.64
CA GLN A 139 -14.07 16.38 26.01
C GLN A 139 -14.70 17.77 26.28
N ASP A 140 -14.16 18.80 25.62
CA ASP A 140 -14.54 20.21 25.69
C ASP A 140 -15.54 20.61 24.61
N TYR A 141 -16.13 19.66 23.86
CA TYR A 141 -17.05 19.96 22.76
C TYR A 141 -18.20 20.87 23.20
N GLN A 142 -18.72 20.75 24.42
CA GLN A 142 -19.81 21.61 24.91
C GLN A 142 -19.41 23.09 25.03
N ASP A 143 -18.14 23.35 25.34
CA ASP A 143 -17.59 24.68 25.59
C ASP A 143 -17.07 25.35 24.30
N MET A 144 -17.01 24.61 23.19
CA MET A 144 -16.59 25.10 21.88
C MET A 144 -17.58 26.07 21.24
N GLY A 145 -17.04 27.01 20.44
CA GLY A 145 -17.82 27.89 19.58
C GLY A 145 -18.53 27.14 18.45
N ALA A 146 -19.52 27.76 17.81
CA ALA A 146 -20.34 27.12 16.78
C ALA A 146 -19.54 26.58 15.58
N ASN A 147 -18.51 27.31 15.14
CA ASN A 147 -17.64 26.88 14.03
C ASN A 147 -16.76 25.68 14.44
N ASP A 148 -16.22 25.71 15.66
CA ASP A 148 -15.34 24.66 16.17
C ASP A 148 -16.13 23.37 16.45
N LYS A 149 -17.37 23.49 16.95
CA LYS A 149 -18.31 22.37 17.06
C LYS A 149 -18.58 21.71 15.71
N LYS A 150 -18.85 22.51 14.69
CA LYS A 150 -19.09 22.01 13.33
C LYS A 150 -17.87 21.30 12.75
N LEU A 151 -16.67 21.82 13.02
CA LEU A 151 -15.42 21.17 12.61
C LEU A 151 -15.20 19.85 13.37
N ALA A 152 -15.48 19.82 14.67
CA ALA A 152 -15.39 18.61 15.50
C ALA A 152 -16.37 17.52 15.04
N GLU A 153 -17.59 17.89 14.65
CA GLU A 153 -18.59 17.00 14.07
C GLU A 153 -18.13 16.42 12.73
N ILE A 154 -17.64 17.27 11.81
CA ILE A 154 -17.10 16.82 10.52
C ILE A 154 -15.93 15.86 10.75
N LYS A 155 -15.02 16.19 11.67
CA LYS A 155 -13.88 15.32 12.02
C LYS A 155 -14.35 13.98 12.59
N PHE A 156 -15.34 14.00 13.49
CA PHE A 156 -15.94 12.81 14.08
C PHE A 156 -16.61 11.92 13.02
N GLU A 157 -17.41 12.51 12.13
CA GLU A 157 -18.11 11.79 11.07
C GLU A 157 -17.13 11.15 10.07
N ASN A 158 -16.12 11.90 9.63
CA ASN A 158 -15.05 11.39 8.77
C ASN A 158 -14.30 10.24 9.43
N THR A 159 -13.96 10.35 10.71
CA THR A 159 -13.26 9.30 11.46
C THR A 159 -14.13 8.05 11.59
N CYS A 160 -15.42 8.20 11.87
CA CYS A 160 -16.38 7.09 11.93
C CYS A 160 -16.54 6.39 10.58
N HIS A 161 -16.67 7.15 9.49
CA HIS A 161 -16.77 6.61 8.13
C HIS A 161 -15.51 5.81 7.77
N ARG A 162 -14.33 6.35 8.11
CA ARG A 162 -13.03 5.68 7.91
C ARG A 162 -12.91 4.39 8.71
N LEU A 163 -13.34 4.36 9.98
CA LEU A 163 -13.33 3.15 10.80
C LEU A 163 -14.27 2.07 10.23
N CYS A 164 -15.43 2.47 9.69
CA CYS A 164 -16.36 1.55 9.01
C CYS A 164 -15.72 0.91 7.77
N LEU A 165 -15.01 1.70 6.95
CA LEU A 165 -14.31 1.21 5.76
C LEU A 165 -13.11 0.29 6.11
N TYR A 166 -12.39 0.59 7.20
CA TYR A 166 -11.18 -0.15 7.59
C TYR A 166 -11.47 -1.45 8.35
N VAL A 167 -12.48 -1.45 9.24
CA VAL A 167 -12.75 -2.58 10.17
C VAL A 167 -13.98 -3.38 9.74
N GLY A 168 -14.69 -2.97 8.68
CA GLY A 168 -15.94 -3.62 8.24
C GLY A 168 -17.07 -3.49 9.27
N VAL A 169 -16.99 -2.47 10.16
CA VAL A 169 -18.00 -2.22 11.18
C VAL A 169 -19.25 -1.70 10.48
N ARG A 170 -20.34 -2.46 10.55
CA ARG A 170 -21.56 -2.23 9.77
C ARG A 170 -22.34 -0.95 10.16
N ARG A 171 -21.93 -0.20 11.20
CA ARG A 171 -22.62 1.02 11.67
C ARG A 171 -21.67 2.00 12.36
N CYS A 172 -21.71 3.27 11.95
CA CYS A 172 -21.20 4.38 12.74
C CYS A 172 -21.93 4.45 14.10
N PRO A 173 -21.22 4.58 15.23
CA PRO A 173 -21.86 4.90 16.51
C PRO A 173 -22.63 6.21 16.39
N GLN A 174 -23.87 6.23 16.88
CA GLN A 174 -24.57 7.50 17.10
C GLN A 174 -23.91 8.20 18.30
N PRO A 175 -23.84 9.55 18.29
CA PRO A 175 -23.29 10.32 19.40
C PRO A 175 -24.01 10.05 20.73
#